data_AF-A0A269YZV5-F1
#
_entry.id   AF-A0A269YZV5-F1
#
_cell.length_a   1.000
_cell.length_b   1.000
_cell.length_c   1.000
_cell.angle_alpha   90.00
_cell.angle_beta   90.00
_cell.angle_gamma   90.00
#
_symmetry.space_group_name_H-M   'P 1'
#
loop_
_entity.id
_entity.type
_entity.pdbx_description
1 polymer ?
#
loop_
_entity_poly.entity_id
_entity_poly.type
_entity_poly.pdbx_seq_one_letter_code
_entity_poly.pdbx_strand_id
1 'polypeptide(L)' 'RAYVGKPGDTVVDDHTDEEIVSIVRRDLKQMRTFKGDPEFTIVNRLPKSMPQYHVGHIKQIRKIQEHIKR' A
#
# COMPACT_ATOMS: atom_id res chain seq x y z
N ARG A 1 -1.60 -4.36 -13.83
CA ARG A 1 -1.15 -4.32 -12.41
C ARG A 1 -1.47 -2.95 -11.86
N ALA A 2 -1.96 -2.87 -10.62
CA ALA A 2 -2.20 -1.62 -9.92
C ALA A 2 -1.61 -1.71 -8.51
N TYR A 3 -1.38 -0.56 -7.89
CA TYR A 3 -0.99 -0.43 -6.48
C TYR A 3 -2.02 0.47 -5.82
N VAL A 4 -2.49 0.07 -4.64
CA VAL A 4 -3.57 0.75 -3.90
C VAL A 4 -3.08 1.05 -2.50
N GLY A 5 -3.43 2.24 -2.02
CA GLY A 5 -3.05 2.75 -0.69
C GLY A 5 -2.02 3.87 -0.76
N LYS A 6 -2.11 4.78 0.21
CA LYS A 6 -1.21 5.91 0.45
C LYS A 6 -1.08 6.13 1.96
N PRO A 7 -0.04 6.83 2.46
CA PRO A 7 0.05 7.14 3.88
C PRO A 7 -1.21 7.85 4.39
N GLY A 8 -1.79 7.34 5.47
CA GLY A 8 -3.01 7.89 6.08
C GLY A 8 -4.33 7.48 5.43
N ASP A 9 -4.30 6.60 4.43
CA ASP A 9 -5.49 6.03 3.80
C ASP A 9 -5.82 4.65 4.39
N THR A 10 -7.11 4.32 4.43
CA THR A 10 -7.68 3.09 5.00
C THR A 10 -8.24 2.16 3.93
N VAL A 11 -8.14 2.49 2.63
CA VAL A 11 -8.69 1.66 1.54
C VAL A 11 -8.27 0.18 1.62
N VAL A 12 -7.03 -0.11 2.01
CA VAL A 12 -6.52 -1.49 2.13
C VAL A 12 -7.04 -2.20 3.39
N ASP A 13 -7.49 -1.49 4.41
CA ASP A 13 -8.03 -2.08 5.64
C ASP A 13 -9.56 -2.21 5.57
N ASP A 14 -10.23 -1.26 4.92
CA ASP A 14 -11.69 -1.12 4.93
C ASP A 14 -12.43 -1.92 3.85
N HIS A 15 -11.72 -2.44 2.84
CA HIS A 15 -12.34 -3.09 1.68
C HIS A 15 -11.93 -4.55 1.55
N THR A 16 -12.82 -5.39 1.02
CA THR A 16 -12.53 -6.78 0.63
C THR A 16 -11.67 -6.83 -0.65
N ASP A 17 -11.16 -8.01 -1.00
CA ASP A 17 -10.35 -8.17 -2.20
C ASP A 17 -11.15 -7.86 -3.48
N GLU A 18 -12.41 -8.26 -3.52
CA GLU A 18 -13.34 -8.01 -4.63
C GLU A 18 -13.62 -6.50 -4.79
N GLU A 19 -13.79 -5.80 -3.68
CA GLU A 19 -13.99 -4.35 -3.67
C GLU A 19 -12.73 -3.61 -4.14
N ILE A 20 -11.55 -4.02 -3.68
CA ILE A 20 -10.26 -3.47 -4.17
C ILE A 20 -10.11 -3.71 -5.67
N VAL A 21 -10.44 -4.92 -6.16
CA VAL A 21 -10.43 -5.23 -7.59
C VAL A 21 -11.40 -4.31 -8.34
N SER A 22 -12.61 -4.09 -7.81
CA SER A 22 -13.60 -3.19 -8.42
C SER A 22 -13.10 -1.75 -8.53
N ILE A 23 -12.53 -1.21 -7.44
CA ILE A 23 -11.92 0.12 -7.40
C ILE A 23 -10.83 0.24 -8.47
N VAL A 24 -9.89 -0.72 -8.48
CA VAL A 24 -8.80 -0.74 -9.47
C VAL A 24 -9.34 -0.81 -10.90
N ARG A 25 -10.35 -1.64 -11.16
CA ARG A 25 -10.94 -1.76 -12.50
C ARG A 25 -11.62 -0.47 -12.95
N ARG A 26 -12.33 0.20 -12.04
CA ARG A 26 -12.94 1.51 -12.31
C ARG A 26 -11.88 2.54 -12.69
N ASP A 27 -10.82 2.64 -11.91
CA ASP A 27 -9.78 3.64 -12.11
C ASP A 27 -8.95 3.34 -13.38
N LEU A 28 -8.64 2.06 -13.66
CA LEU A 28 -7.97 1.65 -14.90
C LEU A 28 -8.81 1.95 -16.15
N LYS A 29 -10.15 1.79 -16.08
CA LYS A 29 -11.06 2.11 -17.20
C LYS A 29 -11.02 3.59 -17.59
N GLN A 30 -10.68 4.49 -16.67
CA GLN A 30 -10.54 5.93 -16.96
C GLN A 30 -9.30 6.22 -17.82
N MET A 31 -8.26 5.39 -17.69
CA MET A 31 -7.01 5.54 -18.46
C MET A 31 -7.06 4.80 -19.80
N ARG A 32 -7.77 3.67 -19.87
CA ARG A 32 -7.82 2.82 -21.06
C ARG A 32 -9.10 2.00 -21.13
N THR A 33 -9.63 1.80 -22.33
CA THR A 33 -10.74 0.87 -22.56
C THR A 33 -10.26 -0.58 -22.54
N PHE A 34 -10.81 -1.38 -21.62
CA PHE A 34 -10.68 -2.84 -21.59
C PHE A 34 -12.04 -3.47 -21.90
N LYS A 35 -12.06 -4.47 -22.77
CA LYS A 35 -13.26 -5.27 -23.05
C LYS A 35 -13.23 -6.52 -22.18
N GLY A 36 -14.34 -6.80 -21.48
CA GLY A 36 -14.50 -7.99 -20.65
C GLY A 36 -13.93 -7.90 -19.23
N ASP A 37 -13.98 -9.03 -18.54
CA ASP A 37 -13.50 -9.24 -17.18
C ASP A 37 -12.12 -9.92 -17.18
N PRO A 38 -11.28 -9.69 -16.16
CA PRO A 38 -10.02 -10.42 -16.04
C PRO A 38 -10.28 -11.92 -15.86
N GLU A 39 -9.48 -12.77 -16.51
CA GLU A 39 -9.56 -14.23 -16.35
C GLU A 39 -9.29 -14.68 -14.91
N PHE A 40 -8.42 -13.96 -14.20
CA PHE A 40 -8.14 -14.17 -12.79
C PHE A 40 -7.65 -12.88 -12.13
N THR A 41 -7.76 -12.82 -10.80
CA THR A 41 -7.28 -11.70 -9.98
C THR A 41 -6.50 -12.22 -8.78
N ILE A 42 -5.37 -11.56 -8.48
CA ILE A 42 -4.55 -11.86 -7.29
C ILE A 42 -4.38 -10.56 -6.53
N VAL A 43 -4.82 -10.55 -5.27
CA VAL A 43 -4.67 -9.42 -4.35
C VAL A 43 -3.63 -9.80 -3.28
N ASN A 44 -2.58 -8.99 -3.19
CA ASN A 44 -1.53 -9.13 -2.18
C ASN A 44 -1.60 -7.93 -1.23
N ARG A 45 -1.97 -8.18 0.03
CA ARG A 45 -2.05 -7.16 1.08
C ARG A 45 -0.73 -7.06 1.83
N LEU A 46 -0.26 -5.84 2.06
CA LEU A 46 1.03 -5.53 2.71
C LEU A 46 0.84 -4.60 3.93
N PRO A 47 0.11 -5.04 4.98
CA PRO A 47 -0.18 -4.20 6.13
C PRO A 47 1.13 -3.81 6.85
N LYS A 48 1.25 -2.53 7.22
CA LYS A 48 2.40 -1.96 7.96
C LYS A 48 3.78 -2.29 7.36
N SER A 49 3.84 -2.61 6.08
CA SER A 49 5.08 -3.08 5.42
C SER A 49 5.92 -1.94 4.82
N MET A 50 5.41 -0.71 4.84
CA MET A 50 6.05 0.49 4.26
C MET A 50 6.43 1.49 5.36
N PRO A 51 7.56 1.30 6.06
CA PRO A 51 7.99 2.21 7.12
C PRO A 51 8.26 3.62 6.57
N GLN A 52 7.84 4.64 7.31
CA GLN A 52 8.01 6.05 6.92
C GLN A 52 9.18 6.67 7.69
N TYR A 53 10.23 7.05 6.97
CA TYR A 53 11.42 7.68 7.55
C TYR A 53 11.34 9.19 7.42
N HIS A 54 10.93 9.84 8.51
CA HIS A 54 10.82 11.29 8.61
C HIS A 54 12.20 11.96 8.78
N VAL A 55 12.24 13.29 8.60
CA VAL A 55 13.45 14.08 8.87
C VAL A 55 13.93 13.83 10.30
N GLY A 56 15.21 13.51 10.45
CA GLY A 56 15.82 13.15 11.74
C GLY A 56 15.81 11.66 12.07
N HIS A 57 15.28 10.79 11.21
CA HIS A 57 15.26 9.33 11.42
C HIS A 57 16.64 8.77 11.81
N ILE A 58 17.71 9.14 11.09
CA ILE A 58 19.08 8.68 11.40
C ILE A 58 19.50 9.07 12.82
N LYS A 59 19.16 10.28 13.28
CA LYS A 59 19.48 10.72 14.65
C LYS A 59 18.73 9.89 15.69
N GLN A 60 17.47 9.52 15.42
CA GLN A 60 16.71 8.64 16.31
C GLN A 60 17.31 7.23 16.38
N ILE A 61 17.67 6.65 15.23
CA ILE A 61 18.33 5.33 15.20
C ILE A 61 19.64 5.33 16.00
N ARG A 62 20.46 6.39 15.87
CA ARG A 62 21.70 6.52 16.67
C ARG A 62 21.44 6.52 18.18
N LYS A 63 20.46 7.30 18.65
CA LYS A 63 20.07 7.32 20.07
C LYS A 63 19.66 5.94 20.59
N ILE A 64 18.88 5.21 19.80
CA ILE A 64 18.44 3.84 20.14
C ILE A 64 19.66 2.92 20.24
N GLN A 65 20.57 2.97 19.26
CA GLN A 65 21.78 2.14 19.25
C GLN A 65 22.73 2.46 20.41
N GLU A 66 22.91 3.73 20.76
CA GLU A 66 23.72 4.17 21.90
C GLU A 66 23.13 3.68 23.23
N HIS A 67 21.80 3.71 23.37
CA HIS A 67 21.12 3.20 24.56
C HIS A 67 21.31 1.69 24.72
N ILE A 68 21.20 0.92 23.63
CA ILE A 68 21.34 -0.55 23.66
C ILE A 68 22.78 -1.00 23.96
N LYS A 69 23.78 -0.22 23.54
CA LYS A 69 25.21 -0.54 23.77
C LYS A 69 25.69 -0.23 25.19
N ARG A 70 24.89 0.48 25.98
CA ARG A 70 25.22 0.89 27.34
C ARG A 70 24.81 -0.16 28.34
#